data_AF-A0A8K0UUM4-F1
#
_entry.id   AF-A0A8K0UUM4-F1
#
_cell.length_a   1.000
_cell.length_b   1.000
_cell.length_c   1.000
_cell.angle_alpha   90.00
_cell.angle_beta   90.00
_cell.angle_gamma   90.00
#
_symmetry.space_group_name_H-M   'P 1'
#
loop_
_entity.id
_entity.type
_entity.pdbx_description
1 polymer ?
#
loop_
_entity_poly.entity_id
_entity_poly.type
_entity_poly.pdbx_seq_one_letter_code
_entity_poly.pdbx_strand_id
1 'polypeptide(L)'
;MMPLDPELLKDSSIKGMKKVYASSNSDSAKPPSFQIVVYAIQRILRPTFIYCQIPDILSLLVDIEMMRQRLVKIAQRLSRTRLDKKERVAVDTILQEDKDCRKTLRSIVNSLASLDIHTILRDAAMRNKTDRAPRVVDESIMLYFGKPFGEQPHPPQTLHEWACWYHFHENLTDEEAVDLCRTAEKITELTIDVAAYVQDRKTYAENIGMSEKEATFDACFPLTTDPNDLTELVDWYLESVEVMVNCLSD
;
A
#
# COMPACT_ATOMS: atom_id res chain seq x y z
N MET A 1 35.90 6.76 20.60
CA MET A 1 35.30 6.71 19.25
C MET A 1 35.34 5.25 18.81
N MET A 2 34.21 4.53 18.90
CA MET A 2 34.13 3.15 18.43
C MET A 2 33.48 3.14 17.03
N PRO A 3 34.06 2.43 16.05
CA PRO A 3 33.43 2.27 14.75
C PRO A 3 32.20 1.36 14.89
N LEU A 4 31.08 1.78 14.31
CA LEU A 4 29.84 1.00 14.25
C LEU A 4 30.03 -0.22 13.36
N ASP A 5 29.64 -1.39 13.88
CA ASP A 5 29.74 -2.69 13.24
C ASP A 5 28.72 -2.85 12.09
N PRO A 6 29.17 -3.09 10.83
CA PRO A 6 28.30 -3.32 9.68
C PRO A 6 27.50 -4.63 9.73
N GLU A 7 27.75 -5.54 10.68
CA GLU A 7 27.07 -6.84 10.77
C GLU A 7 25.63 -6.78 11.34
N LEU A 8 25.21 -5.65 11.93
CA LEU A 8 23.88 -5.47 12.54
C LEU A 8 22.72 -5.25 11.54
N LEU A 9 22.96 -5.45 10.24
CA LEU A 9 21.96 -5.33 9.15
C LEU A 9 21.45 -6.69 8.61
N LYS A 10 21.77 -7.80 9.26
CA LYS A 10 21.38 -9.16 8.84
C LYS A 10 20.06 -9.62 9.49
N ASP A 11 18.96 -8.92 9.26
CA ASP A 11 17.61 -9.46 9.55
C ASP A 11 17.09 -10.26 8.35
N SER A 12 16.55 -11.46 8.62
CA SER A 12 16.21 -12.51 7.65
C SER A 12 15.13 -12.14 6.63
N SER A 13 14.24 -11.20 6.94
CA SER A 13 13.20 -10.69 6.03
C SER A 13 13.77 -9.79 4.91
N ILE A 14 14.85 -9.04 5.20
CA ILE A 14 15.54 -8.17 4.23
C ILE A 14 16.36 -8.98 3.21
N LYS A 15 16.79 -10.21 3.55
CA LYS A 15 17.57 -11.07 2.64
C LYS A 15 16.77 -11.51 1.41
N GLY A 16 15.45 -11.71 1.56
CA GLY A 16 14.55 -12.01 0.44
C GLY A 16 14.41 -10.83 -0.51
N MET A 17 14.11 -9.65 0.03
CA MET A 17 14.04 -8.39 -0.74
C MET A 17 15.34 -8.10 -1.48
N LYS A 18 16.50 -8.23 -0.81
CA LYS A 18 17.81 -8.04 -1.44
C LYS A 18 18.05 -9.02 -2.58
N LYS A 19 17.59 -10.26 -2.50
CA LYS A 19 17.82 -11.27 -3.55
C LYS A 19 16.99 -10.98 -4.79
N VAL A 20 15.73 -10.57 -4.65
CA VAL A 20 14.87 -10.25 -5.81
C VAL A 20 15.26 -8.92 -6.43
N TYR A 21 15.53 -7.87 -5.61
CA TYR A 21 16.08 -6.62 -6.13
C TYR A 21 17.48 -6.78 -6.75
N ALA A 22 18.34 -7.65 -6.21
CA ALA A 22 19.66 -7.92 -6.79
C ALA A 22 19.61 -8.83 -8.02
N SER A 23 18.53 -9.60 -8.22
CA SER A 23 18.36 -10.43 -9.41
C SER A 23 17.78 -9.64 -10.59
N SER A 24 17.09 -8.52 -10.34
CA SER A 24 16.63 -7.58 -11.37
C SER A 24 17.62 -6.42 -11.62
N ASN A 25 18.48 -6.08 -10.66
CA ASN A 25 19.55 -5.08 -10.80
C ASN A 25 20.92 -5.71 -10.50
N SER A 26 21.41 -6.57 -11.39
CA SER A 26 22.82 -6.96 -11.41
C SER A 26 23.67 -5.84 -11.99
N ASP A 27 23.92 -4.81 -11.18
CA ASP A 27 25.12 -3.97 -11.21
C ASP A 27 24.96 -2.84 -10.20
N SER A 28 25.78 -2.84 -9.13
CA SER A 28 26.23 -1.75 -8.22
C SER A 28 25.46 -0.42 -8.07
N ALA A 29 24.18 -0.34 -8.43
CA ALA A 29 23.43 0.89 -8.47
C ALA A 29 23.08 1.28 -7.04
N LYS A 30 23.54 2.48 -6.64
CA LYS A 30 23.07 3.11 -5.42
C LYS A 30 21.53 3.16 -5.46
N PRO A 31 20.84 2.90 -4.34
CA PRO A 31 19.39 3.04 -4.30
C PRO A 31 19.00 4.47 -4.73
N PRO A 32 17.85 4.65 -5.39
CA PRO A 32 17.39 5.96 -5.81
C PRO A 32 17.29 6.90 -4.60
N SER A 33 17.57 8.19 -4.81
CA SER A 33 17.38 9.18 -3.74
C SER A 33 15.90 9.32 -3.42
N PHE A 34 15.58 9.69 -2.17
CA PHE A 34 14.20 9.95 -1.72
C PHE A 34 13.46 10.89 -2.69
N GLN A 35 14.11 11.98 -3.12
CA GLN A 35 13.56 12.96 -4.06
C GLN A 35 13.18 12.35 -5.42
N ILE A 36 13.94 11.35 -5.91
CA ILE A 36 13.60 10.65 -7.16
C ILE A 36 12.35 9.79 -6.97
N VAL A 37 12.23 9.11 -5.82
CA VAL A 37 11.06 8.27 -5.50
C VAL A 37 9.80 9.13 -5.34
N VAL A 38 9.89 10.23 -4.59
CA VAL A 38 8.78 11.21 -4.45
C VAL A 38 8.34 11.74 -5.80
N TYR A 39 9.28 12.16 -6.64
CA TYR A 39 8.98 12.64 -7.98
C TYR A 39 8.26 11.58 -8.84
N ALA A 40 8.71 10.32 -8.77
CA ALA A 40 8.09 9.22 -9.50
C ALA A 40 6.63 9.00 -9.05
N ILE A 41 6.38 8.96 -7.73
CA ILE A 41 5.03 8.81 -7.17
C ILE A 41 4.15 9.97 -7.63
N GLN A 42 4.58 11.22 -7.44
CA GLN A 42 3.80 12.41 -7.81
C GLN A 42 3.47 12.46 -9.31
N ARG A 43 4.39 11.99 -10.17
CA ARG A 43 4.16 11.88 -11.62
C ARG A 43 3.15 10.80 -11.99
N ILE A 44 3.11 9.70 -11.26
CA ILE A 44 2.09 8.66 -11.44
C ILE A 44 0.71 9.19 -11.00
N LEU A 45 0.66 9.93 -9.89
CA LEU A 45 -0.58 10.50 -9.37
C LEU A 45 -1.16 11.61 -10.26
N ARG A 46 -0.32 12.34 -11.02
CA ARG A 46 -0.74 13.52 -11.82
C ARG A 46 -0.20 13.51 -13.27
N PRO A 47 -1.05 13.40 -14.32
CA PRO A 47 -2.51 13.19 -14.32
C PRO A 47 -2.84 11.73 -13.95
N THR A 48 -3.97 11.49 -13.28
CA THR A 48 -4.40 10.26 -12.61
C THR A 48 -4.22 8.94 -13.39
N PHE A 49 -2.99 8.47 -13.53
CA PHE A 49 -2.67 7.12 -14.01
C PHE A 49 -2.81 6.07 -12.90
N ILE A 50 -3.34 6.47 -11.74
CA ILE A 50 -3.47 5.67 -10.51
C ILE A 50 -3.98 4.26 -10.84
N TYR A 51 -5.11 4.14 -11.52
CA TYR A 51 -5.74 2.85 -11.85
C TYR A 51 -4.82 1.85 -12.56
N CYS A 52 -3.92 2.32 -13.44
CA CYS A 52 -3.02 1.45 -14.21
C CYS A 52 -1.64 1.31 -13.59
N GLN A 53 -1.39 2.00 -12.47
CA GLN A 53 -0.08 2.13 -11.85
C GLN A 53 -0.11 1.78 -10.36
N ILE A 54 -1.22 1.22 -9.85
CA ILE A 54 -1.32 0.73 -8.47
C ILE A 54 -0.14 -0.18 -8.11
N PRO A 55 0.27 -1.14 -8.97
CA PRO A 55 1.45 -1.96 -8.70
C PRO A 55 2.72 -1.15 -8.45
N ASP A 56 2.99 -0.16 -9.31
CA ASP A 56 4.17 0.70 -9.24
C ASP A 56 4.12 1.60 -8.00
N ILE A 57 2.95 2.17 -7.68
CA ILE A 57 2.75 2.98 -6.47
C ILE A 57 3.04 2.15 -5.22
N LEU A 58 2.48 0.95 -5.11
CA LEU A 58 2.71 0.07 -3.95
C LEU A 58 4.19 -0.26 -3.79
N SER A 59 4.90 -0.57 -4.89
CA SER A 59 6.34 -0.80 -4.87
C SER A 59 7.13 0.41 -4.41
N LEU A 60 6.83 1.61 -4.92
CA LEU A 60 7.50 2.85 -4.50
C LEU A 60 7.21 3.18 -3.03
N LEU A 61 5.99 2.92 -2.55
CA LEU A 61 5.62 3.10 -1.14
C LEU A 61 6.39 2.15 -0.21
N VAL A 62 6.75 0.94 -0.65
CA VAL A 62 7.65 0.07 0.14
C VAL A 62 9.00 0.73 0.33
N ASP A 63 9.59 1.28 -0.74
CA ASP A 63 10.90 1.92 -0.66
C ASP A 63 10.89 3.10 0.32
N ILE A 64 9.83 3.92 0.29
CA ILE A 64 9.61 5.02 1.24
C ILE A 64 9.45 4.50 2.67
N GLU A 65 8.61 3.50 2.88
CA GLU A 65 8.36 2.91 4.20
C GLU A 65 9.62 2.29 4.80
N MET A 66 10.43 1.60 3.99
CA MET A 66 11.72 1.06 4.42
C MET A 66 12.69 2.17 4.84
N MET A 67 12.72 3.31 4.14
CA MET A 67 13.52 4.46 4.53
C MET A 67 13.02 5.01 5.87
N ARG A 68 11.72 5.26 5.99
CA ARG A 68 11.07 5.74 7.21
C ARG A 68 11.38 4.86 8.43
N GLN A 69 11.21 3.54 8.31
CA GLN A 69 11.53 2.60 9.39
C GLN A 69 13.01 2.63 9.81
N ARG A 70 13.94 2.86 8.88
CA ARG A 70 15.36 3.02 9.22
C ARG A 70 15.60 4.29 10.03
N LEU A 71 14.99 5.41 9.63
CA LEU A 71 15.06 6.69 10.36
C LEU A 71 14.54 6.51 11.79
N VAL A 72 13.38 5.88 11.95
CA VAL A 72 12.78 5.61 13.25
C VAL A 72 13.68 4.71 14.11
N LYS A 73 14.24 3.64 13.55
CA LYS A 73 15.19 2.77 14.28
C LYS A 73 16.44 3.54 14.74
N ILE A 74 16.95 4.46 13.93
CA ILE A 74 18.08 5.32 14.30
C ILE A 74 17.67 6.26 15.43
N ALA A 75 16.55 6.96 15.29
CA ALA A 75 16.01 7.87 16.29
C ALA A 75 15.77 7.17 17.64
N GLN A 76 15.18 5.97 17.64
CA GLN A 76 14.98 5.14 18.84
C GLN A 76 16.28 4.71 19.53
N ARG A 77 17.38 4.54 18.77
CA ARG A 77 18.70 4.25 19.35
C ARG A 77 19.32 5.50 19.94
N LEU A 78 19.26 6.61 19.21
CA LEU A 78 19.83 7.90 19.62
C LEU A 78 19.12 8.48 20.84
N SER A 79 17.81 8.26 21.01
CA SER A 79 17.05 8.72 22.17
C SER A 79 17.56 8.16 23.51
N ARG A 80 18.36 7.08 23.47
CA ARG A 80 19.00 6.48 24.65
C ARG A 80 20.39 7.05 24.96
N THR A 81 20.87 7.98 24.14
CA THR A 81 22.20 8.58 24.26
C THR A 81 22.14 10.03 24.75
N ARG A 82 23.28 10.59 25.12
CA ARG A 82 23.37 12.02 25.46
C ARG A 82 23.45 12.83 24.18
N LEU A 83 22.31 13.37 23.78
CA LEU A 83 22.16 14.26 22.64
C LEU A 83 22.23 15.73 23.06
N ASP A 84 22.73 16.58 22.17
CA ASP A 84 22.57 18.02 22.31
C ASP A 84 21.10 18.45 22.07
N LYS A 85 20.83 19.75 22.20
CA LYS A 85 19.47 20.28 22.06
C LYS A 85 18.92 20.09 20.65
N LYS A 86 19.74 20.28 19.61
CA LYS A 86 19.31 20.16 18.20
C LYS A 86 19.05 18.71 17.84
N GLU A 87 19.98 17.83 18.17
CA GLU A 87 19.87 16.39 17.96
C GLU A 87 18.63 15.81 18.66
N ARG A 88 18.33 16.28 19.88
CA ARG A 88 17.13 15.86 20.60
C ARG A 88 15.84 16.27 19.89
N VAL A 89 15.77 17.52 19.40
CA VAL A 89 14.60 17.99 18.63
C VAL A 89 14.40 17.14 17.38
N ALA A 90 15.46 16.85 16.62
CA ALA A 90 15.38 16.01 15.43
C ALA A 90 14.87 14.60 15.75
N VAL A 91 15.39 13.96 16.80
CA VAL A 91 14.94 12.63 17.24
C VAL A 91 13.48 12.65 17.69
N ASP A 92 13.08 13.64 18.47
CA ASP A 92 11.70 13.76 18.95
C ASP A 92 10.72 13.99 17.78
N THR A 93 11.08 14.82 16.79
CA THR A 93 10.29 15.02 15.57
C THR A 93 10.09 13.71 14.80
N ILE A 94 11.17 12.95 14.54
CA ILE A 94 11.07 11.67 13.82
C ILE A 94 10.14 10.68 14.55
N LEU A 95 10.24 10.59 15.87
CA LEU A 95 9.43 9.66 16.68
C LEU A 95 7.97 10.11 16.81
N GLN A 96 7.70 11.41 16.75
CA GLN A 96 6.34 11.95 16.75
C GLN A 96 5.65 11.67 15.41
N GLU A 97 6.30 12.03 14.30
CA GLU A 97 5.76 11.86 12.95
C GLU A 97 5.56 10.37 12.58
N ASP A 98 6.32 9.44 13.17
CA ASP A 98 6.26 7.98 12.92
C ASP A 98 4.84 7.42 13.04
N LYS A 99 4.11 7.81 14.09
CA LYS A 99 2.78 7.26 14.39
C LYS A 99 1.75 7.67 13.36
N ASP A 100 1.70 8.95 13.05
CA ASP A 100 0.72 9.50 12.12
C ASP A 100 1.02 9.04 10.68
N CYS A 101 2.31 9.02 10.30
CA CYS A 101 2.77 8.47 9.02
C CYS A 101 2.33 7.03 8.81
N ARG A 102 2.50 6.17 9.83
CA ARG A 102 2.16 4.76 9.75
C ARG A 102 0.66 4.57 9.52
N LYS A 103 -0.17 5.29 10.26
CA LYS A 103 -1.64 5.24 10.08
C LYS A 103 -2.04 5.70 8.67
N THR A 104 -1.46 6.79 8.17
CA THR A 104 -1.78 7.28 6.83
C THR A 104 -1.32 6.30 5.74
N LEU A 105 -0.12 5.72 5.86
CA LEU A 105 0.33 4.66 4.95
C LEU A 105 -0.68 3.51 4.87
N ARG A 106 -1.21 3.06 6.02
CA ARG A 106 -2.19 1.98 6.07
C ARG A 106 -3.49 2.34 5.37
N SER A 107 -3.96 3.57 5.54
CA SER A 107 -5.11 4.08 4.80
C SER A 107 -4.84 4.07 3.29
N ILE A 108 -3.67 4.56 2.85
CA ILE A 108 -3.28 4.61 1.43
C ILE A 108 -3.27 3.21 0.82
N VAL A 109 -2.58 2.24 1.43
CA VAL A 109 -2.44 0.89 0.84
C VAL A 109 -3.79 0.17 0.77
N ASN A 110 -4.65 0.31 1.77
CA ASN A 110 -5.99 -0.28 1.77
C ASN A 110 -6.89 0.37 0.71
N SER A 111 -6.82 1.70 0.55
CA SER A 111 -7.54 2.42 -0.51
C SER A 111 -7.05 2.02 -1.91
N LEU A 112 -5.74 1.85 -2.10
CA LEU A 112 -5.16 1.37 -3.36
C LEU A 112 -5.64 -0.04 -3.70
N ALA A 113 -5.58 -0.98 -2.76
CA ALA A 113 -6.08 -2.35 -2.97
C ALA A 113 -7.58 -2.36 -3.29
N SER A 114 -8.37 -1.55 -2.58
CA SER A 114 -9.81 -1.43 -2.82
C SER A 114 -10.12 -0.86 -4.21
N LEU A 115 -9.37 0.17 -4.62
CA LEU A 115 -9.50 0.80 -5.93
C LEU A 115 -9.14 -0.15 -7.07
N ASP A 116 -8.10 -0.96 -6.89
CA ASP A 116 -7.66 -1.96 -7.86
C ASP A 116 -8.74 -3.01 -8.09
N ILE A 117 -9.22 -3.63 -7.01
CA ILE A 117 -10.29 -4.64 -7.08
C ILE A 117 -11.57 -4.06 -7.66
N HIS A 118 -11.97 -2.85 -7.24
CA HIS A 118 -13.14 -2.17 -7.80
C HIS A 118 -12.99 -1.97 -9.31
N THR A 119 -11.82 -1.56 -9.78
CA THR A 119 -11.53 -1.37 -11.21
C THR A 119 -11.66 -2.68 -11.98
N ILE A 120 -11.11 -3.77 -11.44
CA ILE A 120 -11.21 -5.12 -12.03
C ILE A 120 -12.68 -5.56 -12.09
N LEU A 121 -13.43 -5.39 -11.01
CA LEU A 121 -14.86 -5.73 -10.91
C LEU A 121 -15.71 -4.92 -11.91
N ARG A 122 -15.45 -3.63 -12.03
CA ARG A 122 -16.11 -2.75 -13.01
C ARG A 122 -15.84 -3.21 -14.44
N ASP A 123 -14.59 -3.47 -14.78
CA ASP A 123 -14.22 -3.95 -16.10
C ASP A 123 -14.84 -5.32 -16.42
N ALA A 124 -14.91 -6.20 -15.42
CA ALA A 124 -15.56 -7.50 -15.53
C ALA A 124 -17.06 -7.38 -15.83
N ALA A 125 -17.77 -6.56 -15.04
CA ALA A 125 -19.20 -6.34 -15.17
C ALA A 125 -19.57 -5.67 -16.49
N MET A 126 -18.77 -4.69 -16.95
CA MET A 126 -19.08 -3.91 -18.15
C MET A 126 -18.75 -4.65 -19.46
N ARG A 127 -17.76 -5.55 -19.46
CA ARG A 127 -17.29 -6.20 -20.70
C ARG A 127 -17.97 -7.55 -20.98
N ASN A 128 -18.94 -8.00 -20.16
CA ASN A 128 -19.58 -9.32 -20.25
C ASN A 128 -18.58 -10.48 -20.43
N LYS A 129 -17.38 -10.36 -19.82
CA LYS A 129 -16.34 -11.39 -19.90
C LYS A 129 -16.52 -12.40 -18.77
N THR A 130 -17.46 -13.32 -18.92
CA THR A 130 -17.88 -14.25 -17.85
C THR A 130 -16.77 -15.19 -17.38
N ASP A 131 -15.83 -15.59 -18.25
CA ASP A 131 -14.98 -16.74 -17.92
C ASP A 131 -13.61 -16.39 -17.31
N ARG A 132 -13.11 -15.15 -17.47
CA ARG A 132 -11.79 -14.76 -16.94
C ARG A 132 -11.84 -13.81 -15.75
N ALA A 133 -12.91 -13.03 -15.63
CA ALA A 133 -13.04 -12.04 -14.57
C ALA A 133 -12.97 -12.62 -13.14
N PRO A 134 -13.67 -13.74 -12.81
CA PRO A 134 -13.66 -14.27 -11.45
C PRO A 134 -12.24 -14.63 -10.98
N ARG A 135 -11.44 -15.25 -11.85
CA ARG A 135 -10.07 -15.65 -11.51
C ARG A 135 -9.16 -14.48 -11.19
N VAL A 136 -9.24 -13.39 -11.97
CA VAL A 136 -8.39 -12.20 -11.76
C VAL A 136 -8.77 -11.48 -10.47
N VAL A 137 -10.07 -11.44 -10.13
CA VAL A 137 -10.55 -10.89 -8.86
C VAL A 137 -10.06 -11.75 -7.69
N ASP A 138 -10.23 -13.07 -7.77
CA ASP A 138 -9.78 -14.00 -6.72
C ASP A 138 -8.26 -13.90 -6.49
N GLU A 139 -7.46 -13.87 -7.56
CA GLU A 139 -6.01 -13.68 -7.49
C GLU A 139 -5.64 -12.37 -6.79
N SER A 140 -6.35 -11.28 -7.10
CA SER A 140 -6.09 -9.96 -6.49
C SER A 140 -6.51 -9.92 -5.02
N ILE A 141 -7.66 -10.53 -4.68
CA ILE A 141 -8.13 -10.65 -3.28
C ILE A 141 -7.12 -11.47 -2.48
N MET A 142 -6.62 -12.60 -2.99
CA MET A 142 -5.63 -13.39 -2.26
C MET A 142 -4.28 -12.68 -2.13
N LEU A 143 -3.88 -11.92 -3.17
CA LEU A 143 -2.66 -11.13 -3.14
C LEU A 143 -2.67 -10.08 -2.03
N TYR A 144 -3.77 -9.35 -1.87
CA TYR A 144 -3.90 -8.28 -0.87
C TYR A 144 -4.39 -8.78 0.50
N PHE A 145 -5.25 -9.79 0.54
CA PHE A 145 -6.03 -10.15 1.72
C PHE A 145 -6.00 -11.66 2.04
N GLY A 146 -5.07 -12.43 1.48
CA GLY A 146 -5.01 -13.89 1.71
C GLY A 146 -4.96 -14.30 3.19
N LYS A 147 -4.25 -13.55 4.04
CA LYS A 147 -4.12 -13.84 5.48
C LYS A 147 -5.47 -13.79 6.23
N PRO A 148 -6.32 -12.75 6.08
CA PRO A 148 -7.71 -12.76 6.55
C PRO A 148 -8.52 -14.01 6.18
N PHE A 149 -8.26 -14.61 5.01
CA PHE A 149 -8.95 -15.84 4.56
C PHE A 149 -8.27 -17.14 5.00
N GLY A 150 -7.23 -17.07 5.84
CA GLY A 150 -6.51 -18.24 6.32
C GLY A 150 -5.60 -18.89 5.29
N GLU A 151 -5.38 -18.25 4.14
CA GLU A 151 -4.43 -18.74 3.16
C GLU A 151 -3.00 -18.50 3.63
N GLN A 152 -2.13 -19.48 3.38
CA GLN A 152 -0.71 -19.29 3.59
C GLN A 152 -0.17 -18.50 2.41
N PRO A 153 0.37 -17.30 2.62
CA PRO A 153 0.84 -16.50 1.51
C PRO A 153 2.04 -17.21 0.87
N HIS A 154 2.02 -17.28 -0.47
CA HIS A 154 3.08 -17.92 -1.24
C HIS A 154 4.30 -17.02 -1.38
N PRO A 155 5.52 -17.58 -1.47
CA PRO A 155 6.71 -16.76 -1.68
C PRO A 155 6.56 -15.86 -2.92
N PRO A 156 6.69 -14.53 -2.77
CA PRO A 156 6.49 -13.59 -3.87
C PRO A 156 7.54 -13.76 -4.98
N GLN A 157 7.06 -13.76 -6.23
CA GLN A 157 7.84 -13.99 -7.44
C GLN A 157 8.13 -12.70 -8.22
N THR A 158 7.25 -11.69 -8.09
CA THR A 158 7.37 -10.41 -8.77
C THR A 158 7.64 -9.27 -7.78
N LEU A 159 8.09 -8.10 -8.28
CA LEU A 159 8.29 -6.91 -7.45
C LEU A 159 6.97 -6.43 -6.83
N HIS A 160 5.88 -6.51 -7.60
CA HIS A 160 4.54 -6.17 -7.12
C HIS A 160 4.09 -7.13 -6.02
N GLU A 161 4.24 -8.44 -6.19
CA GLU A 161 3.91 -9.42 -5.14
C GLU A 161 4.72 -9.21 -3.87
N TRP A 162 5.99 -8.83 -4.00
CA TRP A 162 6.80 -8.44 -2.85
C TRP A 162 6.26 -7.19 -2.15
N ALA A 163 5.79 -6.21 -2.92
CA ALA A 163 5.19 -5.02 -2.35
C ALA A 163 3.89 -5.34 -1.60
N CYS A 164 3.06 -6.21 -2.17
CA CYS A 164 1.85 -6.71 -1.52
C CYS A 164 2.19 -7.51 -0.27
N TRP A 165 3.16 -8.43 -0.34
CA TRP A 165 3.66 -9.18 0.82
C TRP A 165 4.07 -8.24 1.95
N TYR A 166 4.90 -7.24 1.64
CA TYR A 166 5.41 -6.30 2.62
C TYR A 166 4.31 -5.46 3.27
N HIS A 167 3.38 -4.93 2.47
CA HIS A 167 2.33 -4.05 2.97
C HIS A 167 1.23 -4.82 3.70
N PHE A 168 0.80 -5.97 3.21
CA PHE A 168 -0.42 -6.62 3.70
C PHE A 168 -0.19 -7.86 4.56
N HIS A 169 1.02 -8.43 4.55
CA HIS A 169 1.29 -9.70 5.24
C HIS A 169 2.36 -9.57 6.34
N GLU A 170 3.31 -8.63 6.17
CA GLU A 170 4.43 -8.41 7.08
C GLU A 170 4.26 -7.17 7.97
N ASN A 171 4.91 -7.22 9.13
CA ASN A 171 5.10 -6.07 10.03
C ASN A 171 3.81 -5.34 10.48
N LEU A 172 2.64 -5.97 10.37
CA LEU A 172 1.38 -5.39 10.87
C LEU A 172 1.34 -5.40 12.40
N THR A 173 0.88 -4.30 13.00
CA THR A 173 0.40 -4.32 14.38
C THR A 173 -0.94 -5.06 14.46
N ASP A 174 -1.35 -5.43 15.68
CA ASP A 174 -2.66 -6.06 15.89
C ASP A 174 -3.82 -5.16 15.41
N GLU A 175 -3.70 -3.84 15.63
CA GLU A 175 -4.67 -2.85 15.16
C GLU A 175 -4.73 -2.80 13.62
N GLU A 176 -3.58 -2.78 12.96
CA GLU A 176 -3.50 -2.78 11.51
C GLU A 176 -4.03 -4.09 10.90
N ALA A 177 -3.80 -5.23 11.57
CA ALA A 177 -4.34 -6.51 11.14
C ALA A 177 -5.87 -6.54 11.24
N VAL A 178 -6.45 -5.93 12.28
CA VAL A 178 -7.91 -5.79 12.41
C VAL A 178 -8.46 -4.89 11.30
N ASP A 179 -7.81 -3.76 11.00
CA ASP A 179 -8.25 -2.87 9.92
C ASP A 179 -8.11 -3.51 8.53
N LEU A 180 -7.09 -4.35 8.33
CA LEU A 180 -6.94 -5.16 7.12
C LEU A 180 -8.11 -6.16 6.98
N CYS A 181 -8.45 -6.88 8.04
CA CYS A 181 -9.59 -7.82 8.03
C CYS A 181 -10.90 -7.10 7.70
N ARG A 182 -11.17 -5.94 8.31
CA ARG A 182 -12.36 -5.12 7.99
C ARG A 182 -12.40 -4.68 6.53
N THR A 183 -11.24 -4.36 5.96
CA THR A 183 -11.14 -4.00 4.54
C THR A 183 -11.44 -5.21 3.66
N ALA A 184 -10.89 -6.38 4.00
CA ALA A 184 -11.16 -7.64 3.29
C ALA A 184 -12.65 -8.04 3.33
N GLU A 185 -13.32 -7.86 4.48
CA GLU A 185 -14.76 -8.10 4.64
C GLU A 185 -15.57 -7.22 3.67
N LYS A 186 -15.32 -5.90 3.64
CA LYS A 186 -15.99 -4.96 2.73
C LYS A 186 -15.76 -5.31 1.26
N ILE A 187 -14.55 -5.73 0.91
CA ILE A 187 -14.21 -6.15 -0.46
C ILE A 187 -14.94 -7.44 -0.84
N THR A 188 -15.12 -8.35 0.11
CA THR A 188 -15.89 -9.59 -0.09
C THR A 188 -17.36 -9.27 -0.32
N GLU A 189 -17.95 -8.39 0.51
CA GLU A 189 -19.32 -7.89 0.34
C GLU A 189 -19.52 -7.25 -1.03
N LEU A 190 -18.63 -6.33 -1.43
CA LEU A 190 -18.63 -5.72 -2.75
C LEU A 190 -18.59 -6.76 -3.88
N THR A 191 -17.72 -7.77 -3.75
CA THR A 191 -17.58 -8.82 -4.77
C THR A 191 -18.85 -9.65 -4.91
N ILE A 192 -19.49 -10.00 -3.79
CA ILE A 192 -20.77 -10.72 -3.76
C ILE A 192 -21.87 -9.88 -4.41
N ASP A 193 -21.96 -8.60 -4.06
CA ASP A 193 -22.98 -7.70 -4.59
C ASP A 193 -22.81 -7.45 -6.09
N VAL A 194 -21.57 -7.28 -6.56
CA VAL A 194 -21.28 -7.18 -8.00
C VAL A 194 -21.64 -8.48 -8.73
N ALA A 195 -21.36 -9.64 -8.14
CA ALA A 195 -21.75 -10.92 -8.73
C ALA A 195 -23.28 -11.05 -8.87
N ALA A 196 -24.04 -10.65 -7.84
CA ALA A 196 -25.50 -10.61 -7.88
C ALA A 196 -26.01 -9.63 -8.96
N TYR A 197 -25.40 -8.45 -9.07
CA TYR A 197 -25.70 -7.46 -10.10
C TYR A 197 -25.44 -7.97 -11.52
N VAL A 198 -24.32 -8.67 -11.74
CA VAL A 198 -23.97 -9.23 -13.06
C VAL A 198 -24.90 -10.39 -13.42
N GLN A 199 -25.33 -11.18 -12.44
CA GLN A 199 -26.22 -12.32 -12.66
C GLN A 199 -27.65 -11.90 -13.02
N ASP A 200 -28.23 -10.97 -12.27
CA ASP A 200 -29.58 -10.43 -12.52
C ASP A 200 -29.67 -8.96 -12.09
N ARG A 201 -29.27 -8.07 -13.01
CA ARG A 201 -29.29 -6.62 -12.78
C ARG A 201 -30.68 -6.10 -12.42
N LYS A 202 -31.74 -6.67 -12.99
CA LYS A 202 -33.10 -6.19 -12.76
C LYS A 202 -33.52 -6.50 -11.32
N THR A 203 -33.38 -7.75 -10.88
CA THR A 203 -33.70 -8.14 -9.50
C THR A 203 -32.78 -7.44 -8.50
N TYR A 204 -31.49 -7.27 -8.81
CA TYR A 204 -30.59 -6.50 -7.96
C TYR A 204 -31.06 -5.04 -7.82
N ALA A 205 -31.40 -4.36 -8.93
CA ALA A 205 -31.91 -2.99 -8.92
C ALA A 205 -33.20 -2.84 -8.08
N GLU A 206 -34.14 -3.77 -8.24
CA GLU A 206 -35.37 -3.81 -7.44
C GLU A 206 -35.07 -3.96 -5.94
N ASN A 207 -34.12 -4.82 -5.57
CA ASN A 207 -33.73 -5.04 -4.17
C ASN A 207 -33.11 -3.80 -3.50
N ILE A 208 -32.38 -2.98 -4.25
CA ILE A 208 -31.79 -1.73 -3.75
C ILE A 208 -32.69 -0.51 -3.94
N GLY A 209 -33.93 -0.70 -4.41
CA GLY A 209 -34.91 0.37 -4.59
C GLY A 209 -34.61 1.32 -5.76
N MET A 210 -33.87 0.86 -6.78
CA MET A 210 -33.55 1.63 -7.99
C MET A 210 -34.28 1.06 -9.21
N SER A 211 -34.53 1.90 -10.22
CA SER A 211 -34.94 1.36 -11.52
C SER A 211 -33.74 0.72 -12.24
N GLU A 212 -34.00 -0.26 -13.10
CA GLU A 212 -32.94 -0.94 -13.89
C GLU A 212 -32.08 0.06 -14.70
N LYS A 213 -32.70 1.14 -15.19
CA LYS A 213 -32.01 2.21 -15.94
C LYS A 213 -31.07 3.03 -15.07
N GLU A 214 -31.45 3.31 -13.82
CA GLU A 214 -30.65 4.09 -12.87
C GLU A 214 -29.54 3.24 -12.23
N ALA A 215 -29.74 1.92 -12.13
CA ALA A 215 -28.80 0.95 -11.57
C ALA A 215 -27.58 0.71 -12.48
N THR A 216 -26.86 1.77 -12.82
CA THR A 216 -25.54 1.70 -13.47
C THR A 216 -24.50 1.21 -12.46
N PHE A 217 -23.41 0.60 -12.94
CA PHE A 217 -22.36 0.09 -12.06
C PHE A 217 -21.86 1.14 -11.07
N ASP A 218 -21.52 2.34 -11.56
CA ASP A 218 -20.97 3.41 -10.71
C ASP A 218 -21.99 3.98 -9.71
N ALA A 219 -23.29 3.85 -10.00
CA ALA A 219 -24.35 4.25 -9.08
C ALA A 219 -24.61 3.19 -7.99
N CYS A 220 -24.54 1.91 -8.33
CA CYS A 220 -24.69 0.80 -7.38
C CYS A 220 -23.44 0.60 -6.52
N PHE A 221 -22.27 0.83 -7.11
CA PHE A 221 -20.96 0.55 -6.53
C PHE A 221 -20.08 1.79 -6.64
N PRO A 222 -20.39 2.88 -5.91
CA PRO A 222 -19.54 4.06 -5.90
C PRO A 222 -18.15 3.72 -5.35
N LEU A 223 -17.13 4.45 -5.82
CA LEU A 223 -15.78 4.33 -5.26
C LEU A 223 -15.80 4.69 -3.77
N THR A 224 -15.11 3.89 -2.97
CA THR A 224 -14.97 4.13 -1.52
C THR A 224 -13.97 5.24 -1.20
N THR A 225 -13.09 5.59 -2.15
CA THR A 225 -12.11 6.66 -2.02
C THR A 225 -12.01 7.40 -3.35
N ASP A 226 -12.16 8.73 -3.32
CA ASP A 226 -11.92 9.56 -4.49
C ASP A 226 -10.42 9.54 -4.83
N PRO A 227 -10.01 9.36 -6.10
CA PRO A 227 -8.60 9.41 -6.49
C PRO A 227 -7.88 10.72 -6.10
N ASN A 228 -8.61 11.84 -6.01
CA ASN A 228 -8.06 13.10 -5.55
C ASN A 228 -7.77 13.06 -4.05
N ASP A 229 -8.70 12.56 -3.23
CA ASP A 229 -8.49 12.37 -1.79
C ASP A 229 -7.29 11.43 -1.54
N LEU A 230 -7.18 10.36 -2.34
CA LEU A 230 -6.03 9.46 -2.27
C LEU A 230 -4.72 10.15 -2.64
N THR A 231 -4.74 11.03 -3.65
CA THR A 231 -3.56 11.82 -4.04
C THR A 231 -3.13 12.75 -2.91
N GLU A 232 -4.07 13.45 -2.28
CA GLU A 232 -3.80 14.32 -1.13
C GLU A 232 -3.23 13.54 0.06
N LEU A 233 -3.76 12.35 0.34
CA LEU A 233 -3.24 11.47 1.39
C LEU A 233 -1.80 11.03 1.10
N VAL A 234 -1.50 10.66 -0.15
CA VAL A 234 -0.15 10.27 -0.54
C VAL A 234 0.79 11.46 -0.45
N ASP A 235 0.42 12.63 -0.95
CA ASP A 235 1.24 13.84 -0.86
C ASP A 235 1.55 14.18 0.60
N TRP A 236 0.55 14.15 1.48
CA TRP A 236 0.74 14.36 2.92
C TRP A 236 1.73 13.34 3.52
N TYR A 237 1.59 12.05 3.18
CA TYR A 237 2.50 11.02 3.68
C TYR A 237 3.94 11.26 3.21
N LEU A 238 4.13 11.64 1.94
CA LEU A 238 5.45 11.93 1.40
C LEU A 238 6.09 13.15 2.07
N GLU A 239 5.30 14.21 2.30
CA GLU A 239 5.76 15.42 3.01
C GLU A 239 6.20 15.08 4.45
N SER A 240 5.42 14.29 5.19
CA SER A 240 5.80 13.89 6.55
C SER A 240 7.08 13.05 6.58
N VAL A 241 7.27 12.13 5.63
CA VAL A 241 8.54 11.37 5.54
C VAL A 241 9.69 12.28 5.11
N GLU A 242 9.45 13.27 4.25
CA GLU A 242 10.46 14.26 3.87
C GLU A 242 10.95 15.07 5.06
N VAL A 243 10.04 15.51 5.95
CA VAL A 243 10.39 16.17 7.21
C VAL A 243 11.35 15.30 8.02
N MET A 244 11.06 13.99 8.16
CA MET A 244 11.95 13.06 8.88
C MET A 244 13.33 12.93 8.23
N VAL A 245 13.39 12.89 6.90
CA VAL A 245 14.65 12.78 6.15
C VAL A 245 15.51 14.04 6.34
N ASN A 246 14.87 15.22 6.30
CA ASN A 246 15.55 16.50 6.44
C ASN A 246 16.08 16.71 7.87
N CYS A 247 15.39 16.20 8.90
CA CYS A 247 15.89 16.25 10.29
C CYS A 247 17.27 15.59 10.51
N LEU A 248 17.71 14.69 9.62
CA LEU A 248 19.03 14.05 9.72
C LEU A 248 20.09 14.68 8.80
N SER A 249 19.69 15.62 7.94
CA SER A 249 20.58 16.25 6.97
C SER A 249 21.16 17.58 7.45
N ASP A 250 20.55 18.18 8.48
CA ASP A 250 20.93 19.45 9.12
C ASP A 250 21.65 19.27 10.48
#